data_AF-A0A929LAU2-F1
#
_entry.id   AF-A0A929LAU2-F1
#
_cell.length_a   1.000
_cell.length_b   1.000
_cell.length_c   1.000
_cell.angle_alpha   90.00
_cell.angle_beta   90.00
_cell.angle_gamma   90.00
#
_symmetry.space_group_name_H-M   'P 1'
#
loop_
_entity.id
_entity.type
_entity.pdbx_description
1 polymer ?
#
loop_
_entity_poly.entity_id
_entity_poly.type
_entity_poly.pdbx_seq_one_letter_code
_entity_poly.pdbx_strand_id
1 'polypeptide(L)'
;MGDIDHWFKGIQIVITLGGFIAVLMSLRQKTNSDGRAEWWKRYTWAIERLDDDVDDALFHLGVLAESSLATKTEAQIVQDLLYKQEMRDNEQGDNETGEQS
;
A
#
# COMPACT_ATOMS: atom_id res chain seq x y z
N MET A 1 11.28 -20.60 51.62
CA MET A 1 11.41 -21.29 50.32
C MET A 1 10.28 -20.95 49.32
N GLY A 2 9.31 -20.07 49.61
CA GLY A 2 8.15 -19.84 48.71
C GLY A 2 8.27 -18.69 47.71
N ASP A 3 9.05 -17.64 47.99
CA ASP A 3 9.07 -16.43 47.15
C ASP A 3 9.84 -16.58 45.83
N ILE A 4 10.86 -17.44 45.82
CA ILE A 4 11.76 -17.64 44.68
C ILE A 4 11.03 -18.31 43.50
N ASP A 5 10.13 -19.26 43.78
CA ASP A 5 9.35 -19.95 42.74
C ASP A 5 8.34 -19.02 42.06
N HIS A 6 7.78 -18.05 42.78
CA HIS A 6 6.84 -17.08 42.22
C HIS A 6 7.57 -16.04 41.35
N TRP A 7 8.77 -15.65 41.76
CA TRP A 7 9.63 -14.76 40.97
C TRP A 7 10.07 -15.41 39.65
N PHE A 8 10.49 -16.67 39.67
CA PHE A 8 10.83 -17.41 38.44
C PHE A 8 9.63 -17.64 37.53
N LYS A 9 8.46 -17.97 38.09
CA LYS A 9 7.21 -18.07 37.30
C LYS A 9 6.83 -16.74 36.64
N GLY A 10 7.02 -15.62 37.34
CA GLY A 10 6.80 -14.28 36.78
C GLY A 10 7.72 -13.99 35.59
N ILE A 11 9.00 -14.31 35.70
CA ILE A 11 9.98 -14.17 34.61
C ILE A 11 9.60 -15.05 33.41
N GLN A 12 9.20 -16.30 33.67
CA GLN A 12 8.81 -17.24 32.63
C GLN A 12 7.60 -16.72 31.83
N ILE A 13 6.59 -16.16 32.49
CA ILE A 13 5.41 -15.57 31.82
C ILE A 13 5.84 -14.42 30.91
N VAL A 14 6.76 -13.55 31.36
CA VAL A 14 7.26 -12.44 30.53
C VAL A 14 8.02 -12.95 29.31
N ILE A 15 8.88 -13.96 29.46
CA ILE A 15 9.63 -14.56 28.35
C ILE A 15 8.68 -15.21 27.32
N THR A 16 7.71 -15.99 27.80
CA THR A 16 6.73 -16.66 26.93
C THR A 16 5.85 -15.64 26.20
N LEU A 17 5.37 -14.60 26.89
CA LEU A 17 4.55 -13.56 26.29
C LEU A 17 5.35 -12.71 25.29
N GLY A 18 6.60 -12.36 25.62
CA GLY A 18 7.49 -11.63 24.72
C GLY A 18 7.80 -12.41 23.44
N GLY A 19 8.08 -13.72 23.55
CA GLY A 19 8.26 -14.60 22.39
C GLY A 19 7.03 -14.69 21.51
N PHE A 20 5.83 -14.78 22.11
CA PHE A 20 4.57 -14.81 21.37
C PHE A 20 4.31 -13.52 20.59
N ILE A 21 4.56 -12.35 21.21
CA ILE A 21 4.44 -11.05 20.55
C ILE A 21 5.43 -10.92 19.39
N ALA A 22 6.67 -11.37 19.57
CA ALA A 22 7.69 -11.35 18.51
C ALA A 22 7.28 -12.22 17.31
N VAL A 23 6.71 -13.40 17.54
CA VAL A 23 6.17 -14.26 16.47
C VAL A 23 5.00 -13.59 15.76
N LEU A 24 4.06 -12.98 16.48
CA LEU A 24 2.94 -12.25 15.87
C LEU A 24 3.44 -11.05 15.04
N MET A 25 4.44 -10.32 15.53
CA MET A 25 5.09 -9.24 14.77
C MET A 25 5.78 -9.78 13.52
N SER A 26 6.51 -10.89 13.62
CA SER A 26 7.20 -11.51 12.49
C SER A 26 6.24 -12.04 11.43
N LEU A 27 5.12 -12.65 11.86
CA LEU A 27 4.04 -13.07 10.96
C LEU A 27 3.40 -11.86 10.28
N ARG A 28 3.13 -10.80 11.03
CA ARG A 28 2.57 -9.56 10.47
C ARG A 28 3.55 -8.87 9.51
N GLN A 29 4.85 -8.94 9.78
CA GLN A 29 5.90 -8.45 8.90
C GLN A 29 5.95 -9.27 7.61
N LYS A 30 5.81 -10.59 7.69
CA LYS A 30 5.76 -11.49 6.52
C LYS A 30 4.48 -11.28 5.69
N THR A 31 3.32 -11.21 6.32
CA THR A 31 2.04 -10.95 5.63
C THR A 31 1.99 -9.55 5.01
N ASN A 32 2.55 -8.54 5.68
CA ASN A 32 2.71 -7.21 5.09
C ASN A 32 3.70 -7.22 3.91
N SER A 33 4.76 -8.02 3.98
CA SER A 33 5.73 -8.15 2.88
C SER A 33 5.09 -8.80 1.65
N ASP A 34 4.33 -9.88 1.84
CA ASP A 34 3.66 -10.58 0.73
C ASP A 34 2.58 -9.71 0.10
N GLY A 35 1.78 -9.02 0.93
CA GLY A 35 0.77 -8.07 0.46
C GLY A 35 1.35 -6.88 -0.30
N ARG A 36 2.55 -6.42 0.08
CA ARG A 36 3.27 -5.35 -0.62
C ARG A 36 3.87 -5.82 -1.95
N ALA A 37 4.34 -7.06 -2.03
CA ALA A 37 4.83 -7.64 -3.28
C ALA A 37 3.70 -7.78 -4.33
N GLU A 38 2.50 -8.17 -3.89
CA GLU A 38 1.32 -8.20 -4.77
C GLU A 38 0.88 -6.79 -5.20
N TRP A 39 0.93 -5.81 -4.29
CA TRP A 39 0.64 -4.41 -4.62
C TRP A 39 1.61 -3.88 -5.69
N TRP A 40 2.92 -4.10 -5.53
CA TRP A 40 3.93 -3.66 -6.50
C TRP A 40 3.76 -4.33 -7.87
N LYS A 41 3.42 -5.62 -7.92
CA LYS A 41 3.13 -6.29 -9.19
C LYS A 41 1.95 -5.66 -9.93
N ARG A 42 0.87 -5.34 -9.21
CA ARG A 42 -0.31 -4.71 -9.81
C ARG A 42 -0.04 -3.27 -10.23
N TYR A 43 0.75 -2.54 -9.45
CA TYR A 43 1.21 -1.18 -9.80
C TYR A 43 2.06 -1.20 -11.08
N THR A 44 3.06 -2.09 -11.18
CA THR A 44 3.89 -2.21 -12.39
C THR A 44 3.05 -2.57 -13.61
N TRP A 45 2.14 -3.53 -13.49
CA TRP A 45 1.24 -3.88 -14.58
C TRP A 45 0.41 -2.68 -15.05
N ALA A 46 -0.15 -1.90 -14.13
CA ALA A 46 -0.94 -0.72 -14.50
C ALA A 46 -0.08 0.38 -15.17
N ILE A 47 1.16 0.58 -14.72
CA ILE A 47 2.10 1.53 -15.36
C ILE A 47 2.53 1.05 -16.75
N GLU A 48 2.77 -0.24 -16.94
CA GLU A 48 3.09 -0.81 -18.27
C GLU A 48 1.89 -0.72 -19.22
N ARG A 49 0.67 -0.80 -18.68
CA ARG A 49 -0.58 -0.72 -19.44
C ARG A 49 -0.93 0.71 -19.87
N LEU A 50 -0.33 1.73 -19.24
CA LEU A 50 -0.58 3.14 -19.55
C LEU A 50 -0.31 3.48 -21.03
N ASP A 51 0.64 2.81 -21.68
CA ASP A 51 0.95 3.02 -23.10
C ASP A 51 -0.09 2.37 -24.05
N ASP A 52 -0.81 1.35 -23.59
CA ASP A 52 -1.82 0.64 -24.38
C ASP A 52 -3.24 1.18 -24.17
N ASP A 53 -3.63 1.38 -22.92
CA ASP A 53 -4.99 1.76 -22.50
C ASP A 53 -4.91 2.58 -21.20
N VAL A 54 -4.88 3.90 -21.37
CA VAL A 54 -4.70 4.87 -20.28
C VAL A 54 -5.85 4.78 -19.28
N ASP A 55 -7.10 4.66 -19.74
CA ASP A 55 -8.29 4.65 -18.87
C ASP A 55 -8.35 3.38 -18.01
N ASP A 56 -8.08 2.21 -18.61
CA ASP A 56 -8.01 0.93 -17.89
C ASP A 56 -6.90 0.94 -16.83
N ALA A 57 -5.73 1.46 -17.20
CA ALA A 57 -4.60 1.59 -16.31
C ALA A 57 -4.87 2.54 -15.12
N LEU A 58 -5.49 3.70 -15.36
CA LEU A 58 -5.86 4.65 -14.31
C LEU A 58 -6.94 4.10 -13.38
N PHE A 59 -7.93 3.39 -13.91
CA PHE A 59 -8.95 2.73 -13.10
C PHE A 59 -8.32 1.74 -12.11
N HIS A 60 -7.40 0.89 -12.61
CA HIS A 60 -6.68 -0.06 -11.79
C HIS A 60 -5.77 0.62 -10.75
N LEU A 61 -5.12 1.74 -11.10
CA LEU A 61 -4.35 2.57 -10.17
C LEU A 61 -5.25 3.16 -9.07
N GLY A 62 -6.43 3.69 -9.40
CA GLY A 62 -7.39 4.21 -8.43
C GLY A 62 -7.80 3.15 -7.39
N VAL A 63 -8.12 1.94 -7.85
CA VAL A 63 -8.44 0.80 -6.96
C VAL A 63 -7.24 0.38 -6.10
N LEU A 64 -6.01 0.48 -6.62
CA LEU A 64 -4.79 0.21 -5.87
C LEU A 64 -4.51 1.23 -4.77
N ALA A 65 -4.90 2.50 -4.97
CA ALA A 65 -4.74 3.57 -3.99
C ALA A 65 -5.70 3.44 -2.80
N GLU A 66 -6.89 2.90 -3.03
CA GLU A 66 -7.93 2.69 -2.00
C GLU A 66 -7.75 1.37 -1.23
N SER A 67 -6.94 0.45 -1.75
CA SER A 67 -6.66 -0.84 -1.13
C SER A 67 -5.95 -0.70 0.23
N SER A 68 -6.40 -1.45 1.24
CA SER A 68 -5.82 -1.48 2.59
C SER A 68 -4.37 -2.01 2.65
N LEU A 69 -3.86 -2.51 1.53
CA LEU A 69 -2.49 -2.99 1.36
C LEU A 69 -1.52 -1.87 0.97
N ALA A 70 -2.02 -0.72 0.50
CA ALA A 70 -1.20 0.42 0.15
C ALA A 70 -0.74 1.16 1.40
N THR A 71 0.56 1.45 1.48
CA THR A 71 1.08 2.37 2.51
C THR A 71 0.56 3.77 2.21
N LYS A 72 0.40 4.64 3.23
CA LYS A 72 -0.05 6.03 3.04
C LYS A 72 0.74 6.79 1.96
N THR A 73 2.05 6.58 1.89
CA THR A 73 2.92 7.17 0.86
C THR A 73 2.64 6.62 -0.53
N GLU A 74 2.37 5.32 -0.64
CA GLU A 74 2.07 4.66 -1.92
C GLU A 74 0.71 5.13 -2.48
N ALA A 75 -0.30 5.24 -1.61
CA ALA A 75 -1.59 5.82 -1.99
C ALA A 75 -1.47 7.29 -2.46
N GLN A 76 -0.63 8.09 -1.79
CA GLN A 76 -0.37 9.48 -2.20
C GLN A 76 0.30 9.58 -3.57
N ILE A 77 1.27 8.72 -3.87
CA ILE A 77 1.93 8.71 -5.19
C ILE A 77 0.92 8.42 -6.29
N VAL A 78 0.04 7.43 -6.08
CA VAL A 78 -0.97 7.08 -7.07
C VAL A 78 -2.01 8.20 -7.23
N GLN A 79 -2.44 8.84 -6.15
CA GLN A 79 -3.35 10.00 -6.20
C GLN A 79 -2.72 11.20 -6.94
N ASP A 80 -1.43 11.48 -6.74
CA ASP A 80 -0.73 12.54 -7.47
C ASP A 80 -0.67 12.24 -8.98
N LEU A 81 -0.47 10.97 -9.36
CA LEU A 81 -0.49 10.55 -10.77
C LEU A 81 -1.88 10.70 -11.39
N LEU A 82 -2.94 10.26 -10.70
CA LEU A 82 -4.34 10.43 -11.13
C LEU A 82 -4.68 11.91 -11.32
N TYR A 83 -4.33 12.75 -10.35
CA TYR A 83 -4.58 14.19 -10.41
C TYR A 83 -3.85 14.88 -11.57
N LYS A 84 -2.58 14.50 -11.81
CA LYS A 84 -1.81 15.05 -12.94
C LYS A 84 -2.40 14.66 -14.29
N GLN A 85 -2.92 13.45 -14.40
CA GLN A 85 -3.55 12.98 -15.63
C GLN A 85 -4.88 13.71 -15.89
N GLU A 86 -5.73 13.87 -14.86
CA GLU A 86 -6.96 14.65 -14.96
C GLU A 86 -6.69 16.10 -15.39
N MET A 87 -5.63 16.73 -14.86
CA MET A 87 -5.21 18.06 -15.29
C MET A 87 -4.79 18.10 -16.77
N ARG A 88 -4.08 17.06 -17.23
CA ARG A 88 -3.62 16.98 -18.63
C ARG A 88 -4.77 16.86 -19.62
N ASP A 89 -5.80 16.10 -19.27
CA ASP A 89 -7.00 15.93 -20.10
C ASP A 89 -7.82 17.22 -20.15
N ASN A 90 -7.93 17.94 -19.03
CA ASN A 90 -8.59 19.25 -18.99
C ASN A 90 -7.85 20.31 -19.84
N GLU A 91 -6.51 20.34 -19.81
CA GLU A 91 -5.71 21.25 -20.64
C GLU A 91 -5.81 20.95 -22.15
N GLN A 92 -6.04 19.67 -22.52
CA GLN A 92 -6.34 19.27 -23.91
C GLN A 92 -7.78 19.56 -24.34
N GLY A 93 -8.75 19.60 -23.42
CA GLY A 93 -10.11 20.05 -23.76
C GLY A 93 -10.15 21.55 -24.11
N ASP A 94 -9.37 22.37 -23.41
CA ASP A 94 -9.41 23.82 -23.55
C ASP A 94 -8.71 24.33 -24.82
N ASN A 95 -7.67 23.63 -25.32
CA ASN A 95 -6.93 24.04 -26.52
C ASN A 95 -7.66 23.67 -27.84
N GLU A 96 -8.42 22.58 -27.87
CA GLU A 96 -9.23 22.17 -29.04
C GLU A 96 -10.46 23.08 -29.25
N THR A 97 -10.95 23.71 -28.19
CA THR A 97 -12.10 24.62 -28.25
C THR A 97 -11.73 26.05 -28.70
N GLY A 98 -10.44 26.39 -28.68
CA GLY A 98 -9.92 27.72 -29.02
C GLY A 98 -9.56 27.96 -30.49
N GLU A 99 -9.44 26.92 -31.32
CA GLU A 99 -9.05 27.05 -32.74
C GLU A 99 -10.23 27.17 -33.72
N GLN A 100 -11.49 27.18 -33.24
CA GLN A 100 -12.69 27.32 -34.09
C GLN A 100 -13.37 28.71 -34.04
N SER A 101 -12.69 29.78 -33.60
CA SER A 101 -13.23 31.15 -33.61
C SER A 101 -12.49 32.11 -34.53
#